data_AF-A0A6G2JQB6-F1
#
_entry.id   AF-A0A6G2JQB6-F1
#
_cell.length_a   1.000
_cell.length_b   1.000
_cell.length_c   1.000
_cell.angle_alpha   90.00
_cell.angle_beta   90.00
_cell.angle_gamma   90.00
#
_symmetry.space_group_name_H-M   'P 1'
#
loop_
_entity.id
_entity.type
_entity.pdbx_description
1 polymer ?
#
loop_
_entity_poly.entity_id
_entity_poly.type
_entity_poly.pdbx_seq_one_letter_code
_entity_poly.pdbx_strand_id
1 'polypeptide(L)'
;MIRKHHLAITVLCLCFAGKAAGSGIVISEVLADPHSESKGEFVELYNMGDEPVDLEGWPLGDSRDVNDTITDFTGPHDFGLAGTVLAPGAYALVVDPDYEGEYNERVAAAGDPVSLLMLTIKGDRTLGNGLGNSGDLVFIKRDEVTIDQFAWTESAGGNGISWERPRFDLPADESNRSPSTHPGGSTPGFRNSTASDPPVMPGPEEPEEPTEPAQPEEPEEPEAPAQPEEPAQPEEPEEPVEPSEPEEPEQPIEPSEPEEPATPEEPEETATPEEPAEPEKPTDPEVPAQPEEPATPEEPEEPAQPEEPAQPEEPATPEEPEEPAQPEEPAQPEEPATPEEPMAPVDTGRSMENVVINEIMFNPGPNRTEWIELYNKGSGAVDLAGSALRLDHLERVRLISSGGLSIEGQGYVVIAHDVALFRETHPGFGGIVVEAMGGWERLRNSGATIWLLDAVGKPVHGAEYDEASNPDPGRSVELVNPDFDPPVWGPSADTGGGTPGRRNALYVSRIPDGVSVHFSNNPFSPDGDNFEDVCLVTIDLPAPHGILHAMVFDIQGRFLRTLIDQTTVASRHVFTWDGTDQHGRGLPAGPYILYVEQMLPTLDRLTASKHLVVIAASP
;
A
#
# COMPACT_ATOMS: atom_id res chain seq x y z
N MET A 1 59.03 24.57 -44.96
CA MET A 1 58.89 23.68 -43.78
C MET A 1 58.52 24.55 -42.59
N ILE A 2 57.25 24.61 -42.24
CA ILE A 2 56.76 25.31 -41.04
C ILE A 2 55.84 24.32 -40.32
N ARG A 3 56.22 23.96 -39.08
CA ARG A 3 55.47 23.05 -38.21
C ARG A 3 54.22 23.77 -37.71
N LYS A 4 53.05 23.21 -38.01
CA LYS A 4 51.76 23.60 -37.42
C LYS A 4 51.76 23.19 -35.94
N HIS A 5 51.65 24.16 -35.04
CA HIS A 5 51.22 23.93 -33.66
C HIS A 5 49.69 23.81 -33.68
N HIS A 6 49.15 22.66 -33.24
CA HIS A 6 47.72 22.55 -32.95
C HIS A 6 47.48 23.13 -31.54
N LEU A 7 46.54 24.06 -31.47
CA LEU A 7 46.05 24.75 -30.28
C LEU A 7 44.90 23.90 -29.71
N ALA A 8 44.99 23.47 -28.46
CA ALA A 8 43.91 22.78 -27.75
C ALA A 8 42.83 23.82 -27.41
N ILE A 9 41.70 23.73 -28.14
CA ILE A 9 40.54 24.56 -27.90
C ILE A 9 39.81 23.97 -26.71
N THR A 10 40.12 24.57 -25.59
CA THR A 10 39.18 24.83 -24.53
C THR A 10 37.97 25.58 -25.12
N VAL A 11 36.83 24.90 -25.28
CA VAL A 11 35.52 25.56 -25.39
C VAL A 11 34.99 25.64 -23.96
N LEU A 12 35.23 26.78 -23.31
CA LEU A 12 34.55 27.11 -22.07
C LEU A 12 33.13 27.56 -22.44
N CYS A 13 32.20 26.61 -22.53
CA CYS A 13 30.77 26.92 -22.57
C CYS A 13 30.34 27.37 -21.17
N LEU A 14 30.54 28.65 -20.87
CA LEU A 14 29.85 29.33 -19.77
C LEU A 14 28.41 29.57 -20.20
N CYS A 15 27.57 28.55 -20.07
CA CYS A 15 26.13 28.70 -20.13
C CYS A 15 25.66 29.02 -18.70
N PHE A 16 25.28 30.28 -18.46
CA PHE A 16 24.48 30.62 -17.29
C PHE A 16 23.10 29.97 -17.46
N ALA A 17 22.87 28.85 -16.81
CA ALA A 17 21.55 28.24 -16.71
C ALA A 17 20.73 29.04 -15.69
N GLY A 18 19.89 29.96 -16.20
CA GLY A 18 18.74 30.42 -15.44
C GLY A 18 17.82 29.22 -15.21
N LYS A 19 17.50 28.95 -13.94
CA LYS A 19 16.59 27.88 -13.51
C LYS A 19 15.26 28.01 -14.26
N ALA A 20 15.03 27.13 -15.23
CA ALA A 20 13.70 26.92 -15.77
C ALA A 20 12.93 26.08 -14.74
N ALA A 21 11.78 26.56 -14.30
CA ALA A 21 10.84 25.78 -13.51
C ALA A 21 10.27 24.69 -14.43
N GLY A 22 10.71 23.44 -14.25
CA GLY A 22 10.27 22.31 -15.08
C GLY A 22 10.64 20.96 -14.46
N SER A 23 9.61 20.19 -14.12
CA SER A 23 9.56 18.76 -13.77
C SER A 23 10.41 18.16 -12.64
N GLY A 24 11.43 18.84 -12.08
CA GLY A 24 12.19 18.30 -10.95
C GLY A 24 12.99 17.02 -11.25
N ILE A 25 13.06 16.58 -12.51
CA ILE A 25 13.82 15.41 -12.93
C ILE A 25 15.30 15.79 -13.05
N VAL A 26 16.17 14.97 -12.47
CA VAL A 26 17.62 15.13 -12.55
C VAL A 26 18.28 13.84 -12.98
N ILE A 27 19.45 13.92 -13.62
CA ILE A 27 20.33 12.78 -13.83
C ILE A 27 21.12 12.57 -12.54
N SER A 28 20.90 11.44 -11.88
CA SER A 28 21.53 11.07 -10.61
C SER A 28 22.84 10.31 -10.83
N GLU A 29 22.87 9.39 -11.81
CA GLU A 29 23.98 8.46 -12.02
C GLU A 29 24.15 8.13 -13.51
N VAL A 30 25.39 7.95 -13.96
CA VAL A 30 25.72 7.53 -15.35
C VAL A 30 26.81 6.47 -15.32
N LEU A 31 26.54 5.29 -15.89
CA LEU A 31 27.55 4.27 -16.14
C LEU A 31 27.91 4.24 -17.62
N ALA A 32 29.08 4.79 -17.95
CA ALA A 32 29.58 4.92 -19.32
C ALA A 32 30.77 3.99 -19.66
N ASP A 33 31.25 3.18 -18.71
CA ASP A 33 32.38 2.26 -18.92
C ASP A 33 32.10 0.90 -18.25
N PRO A 34 31.10 0.13 -18.70
CA PRO A 34 30.77 -1.16 -18.10
C PRO A 34 31.90 -2.20 -18.29
N HIS A 35 31.90 -3.30 -17.53
CA HIS A 35 32.91 -4.37 -17.68
C HIS A 35 32.92 -5.03 -19.06
N SER A 36 31.80 -4.95 -19.78
CA SER A 36 31.66 -5.36 -21.16
C SER A 36 31.31 -4.13 -22.01
N GLU A 37 32.26 -3.67 -22.84
CA GLU A 37 32.18 -2.48 -23.72
C GLU A 37 31.00 -2.45 -24.72
N SER A 38 30.10 -3.44 -24.68
CA SER A 38 28.91 -3.50 -25.53
C SER A 38 27.61 -3.73 -24.74
N LYS A 39 27.67 -3.81 -23.41
CA LYS A 39 26.55 -4.25 -22.55
C LYS A 39 26.63 -3.58 -21.17
N GLY A 40 25.54 -2.94 -20.74
CA GLY A 40 25.39 -2.48 -19.36
C GLY A 40 25.61 -0.99 -19.11
N GLU A 41 25.67 -0.16 -20.16
CA GLU A 41 25.58 1.30 -20.00
C GLU A 41 24.18 1.68 -19.49
N PHE A 42 24.12 2.69 -18.64
CA PHE A 42 22.84 3.24 -18.18
C PHE A 42 22.93 4.72 -17.84
N VAL A 43 21.78 5.37 -17.87
CA VAL A 43 21.55 6.72 -17.34
C VAL A 43 20.42 6.61 -16.32
N GLU A 44 20.68 7.06 -15.10
CA GLU A 44 19.69 7.08 -14.04
C GLU A 44 19.11 8.48 -13.86
N LEU A 45 17.78 8.52 -13.75
CA LEU A 45 16.99 9.70 -13.50
C LEU A 45 16.40 9.62 -12.09
N TYR A 46 16.24 10.76 -11.43
CA TYR A 46 15.57 10.89 -10.15
C TYR A 46 14.55 12.01 -10.19
N ASN A 47 13.36 11.78 -9.61
CA ASN A 47 12.33 12.81 -9.51
C ASN A 47 12.42 13.54 -8.16
N MET A 48 12.96 14.77 -8.16
CA MET A 48 12.96 15.68 -7.01
C MET A 48 11.65 16.47 -6.84
N GLY A 49 10.74 16.35 -7.80
CA GLY A 49 9.42 16.97 -7.74
C GLY A 49 8.52 16.29 -6.72
N ASP A 50 7.40 16.94 -6.44
CA ASP A 50 6.29 16.47 -5.61
C ASP A 50 5.17 15.80 -6.41
N GLU A 51 5.28 15.78 -7.74
CA GLU A 51 4.29 15.21 -8.66
C GLU A 51 4.89 14.10 -9.55
N PRO A 52 4.10 13.06 -9.91
CA PRO A 52 4.52 12.05 -10.87
C PRO A 52 4.77 12.63 -12.26
N VAL A 53 5.77 12.11 -12.96
CA VAL A 53 6.15 12.60 -14.29
C VAL A 53 6.15 11.45 -15.30
N ASP A 54 5.30 11.54 -16.30
CA ASP A 54 5.34 10.64 -17.46
C ASP A 54 6.50 11.03 -18.40
N LEU A 55 7.45 10.11 -18.54
CA LEU A 55 8.67 10.25 -19.34
C LEU A 55 8.53 9.70 -20.76
N GLU A 56 7.38 9.12 -21.16
CA GLU A 56 7.18 8.58 -22.51
C GLU A 56 7.47 9.66 -23.56
N GLY A 57 8.32 9.32 -24.53
CA GLY A 57 8.69 10.19 -25.63
C GLY A 57 9.68 11.30 -25.27
N TRP A 58 10.14 11.42 -24.02
CA TRP A 58 11.10 12.45 -23.64
C TRP A 58 12.45 12.23 -24.35
N PRO A 59 13.02 13.26 -25.01
CA PRO A 59 14.31 13.09 -25.65
C PRO A 59 15.44 12.90 -24.62
N LEU A 60 16.23 11.84 -24.79
CA LEU A 60 17.43 11.55 -24.02
C LEU A 60 18.54 11.23 -25.00
N GLY A 61 19.66 11.96 -24.97
CA GLY A 61 20.72 11.80 -25.96
C GLY A 61 22.09 12.23 -25.46
N ASP A 62 23.10 12.04 -26.29
CA ASP A 62 24.49 12.37 -26.00
C ASP A 62 25.02 13.55 -26.85
N SER A 63 26.31 13.85 -26.76
CA SER A 63 26.93 14.92 -27.54
C SER A 63 26.89 14.71 -29.08
N ARG A 64 26.49 13.51 -29.55
CA ARG A 64 26.63 13.06 -30.93
C ARG A 64 25.32 12.50 -31.53
N ASP A 65 24.35 12.11 -30.72
CA ASP A 65 22.98 11.73 -31.08
C ASP A 65 21.96 12.43 -30.17
N VAL A 66 20.91 12.96 -30.79
CA VAL A 66 19.88 13.76 -30.16
C VAL A 66 18.46 13.24 -30.43
N ASN A 67 18.32 12.08 -31.08
CA ASN A 67 17.04 11.61 -31.62
C ASN A 67 16.36 10.52 -30.78
N ASP A 68 17.04 9.98 -29.78
CA ASP A 68 16.47 8.95 -28.93
C ASP A 68 15.39 9.53 -28.01
N THR A 69 14.34 8.74 -27.82
CA THR A 69 13.20 9.09 -26.97
C THR A 69 12.93 7.97 -25.97
N ILE A 70 12.65 8.32 -24.73
CA ILE A 70 12.34 7.36 -23.67
C ILE A 70 11.06 6.60 -23.99
N THR A 71 11.03 5.29 -23.71
CA THR A 71 9.86 4.42 -23.80
C THR A 71 9.91 3.36 -22.69
N ASP A 72 8.76 2.75 -22.39
CA ASP A 72 8.67 1.62 -21.45
C ASP A 72 9.63 0.46 -21.81
N PHE A 73 10.26 -0.13 -20.80
CA PHE A 73 11.13 -1.29 -20.98
C PHE A 73 10.29 -2.58 -21.03
N THR A 74 10.40 -3.33 -22.13
CA THR A 74 9.66 -4.59 -22.34
C THR A 74 10.58 -5.82 -22.44
N GLY A 75 11.80 -5.73 -21.92
CA GLY A 75 12.79 -6.81 -21.96
C GLY A 75 12.59 -7.89 -20.90
N PRO A 76 13.31 -9.03 -20.99
CA PRO A 76 13.14 -10.21 -20.12
C PRO A 76 13.73 -10.07 -18.70
N HIS A 77 14.15 -8.87 -18.31
CA HIS A 77 14.80 -8.57 -17.02
C HIS A 77 13.98 -7.46 -16.34
N ASP A 78 12.89 -7.85 -15.67
CA ASP A 78 11.78 -6.94 -15.33
C ASP A 78 11.63 -6.79 -13.81
N PHE A 79 12.61 -6.14 -13.18
CA PHE A 79 12.63 -5.88 -11.74
C PHE A 79 12.00 -4.53 -11.35
N GLY A 80 11.39 -3.80 -12.29
CA GLY A 80 10.96 -2.41 -12.11
C GLY A 80 9.46 -2.15 -12.16
N LEU A 81 9.08 -0.89 -11.97
CA LEU A 81 7.73 -0.37 -12.20
C LEU A 81 7.41 -0.44 -13.72
N ALA A 82 6.16 -0.75 -14.05
CA ALA A 82 5.68 -0.77 -15.44
C ALA A 82 5.36 0.64 -15.96
N GLY A 83 5.63 0.88 -17.24
CA GLY A 83 5.26 2.11 -17.93
C GLY A 83 6.36 3.16 -17.84
N THR A 84 5.95 4.43 -17.91
CA THR A 84 6.88 5.55 -18.07
C THR A 84 6.71 6.63 -17.01
N VAL A 85 5.84 6.41 -16.03
CA VAL A 85 5.51 7.39 -14.98
C VAL A 85 6.46 7.25 -13.80
N LEU A 86 7.35 8.23 -13.64
CA LEU A 86 8.29 8.31 -12.54
C LEU A 86 7.68 9.06 -11.36
N ALA A 87 7.43 8.35 -10.26
CA ALA A 87 6.86 8.91 -9.04
C ALA A 87 7.82 9.90 -8.32
N PRO A 88 7.30 10.84 -7.51
CA PRO A 88 8.10 11.67 -6.62
C PRO A 88 9.07 10.83 -5.77
N GLY A 89 10.34 11.24 -5.71
CA GLY A 89 11.36 10.56 -4.91
C GLY A 89 11.80 9.19 -5.41
N ALA A 90 11.33 8.75 -6.59
CA ALA A 90 11.74 7.50 -7.21
C ALA A 90 12.84 7.68 -8.25
N TYR A 91 13.49 6.56 -8.60
CA TYR A 91 14.56 6.49 -9.59
C TYR A 91 14.05 5.79 -10.86
N ALA A 92 14.50 6.25 -12.02
CA ALA A 92 14.30 5.55 -13.28
C ALA A 92 15.64 5.22 -13.93
N LEU A 93 15.79 3.99 -14.40
CA LEU A 93 17.00 3.56 -15.10
C LEU A 93 16.69 3.45 -16.59
N VAL A 94 17.37 4.27 -17.39
CA VAL A 94 17.27 4.24 -18.84
C VAL A 94 18.42 3.40 -19.38
N VAL A 95 18.07 2.30 -20.04
CA VAL A 95 19.02 1.31 -20.59
C VAL A 95 18.87 1.15 -22.11
N ASP A 96 19.92 0.63 -22.74
CA ASP A 96 19.97 0.28 -24.16
C ASP A 96 18.88 -0.76 -24.55
N PRO A 97 18.23 -0.68 -25.74
CA PRO A 97 17.27 -1.70 -26.21
C PRO A 97 17.82 -3.13 -26.36
N ASP A 98 19.11 -3.31 -26.66
CA ASP A 98 19.76 -4.63 -26.79
C ASP A 98 20.35 -5.11 -25.43
N TYR A 99 19.79 -4.66 -24.31
CA TYR A 99 20.24 -5.00 -22.95
C TYR A 99 20.27 -6.52 -22.70
N GLU A 100 21.47 -7.08 -22.53
CA GLU A 100 21.67 -8.49 -22.17
C GLU A 100 22.83 -8.66 -21.16
N GLY A 101 22.57 -8.64 -19.85
CA GLY A 101 23.50 -9.14 -18.81
C GLY A 101 24.00 -8.14 -17.73
N GLU A 102 24.62 -8.72 -16.69
CA GLU A 102 25.23 -8.16 -15.44
C GLU A 102 24.39 -7.27 -14.50
N TYR A 103 23.26 -6.74 -14.96
CA TYR A 103 22.40 -5.89 -14.13
C TYR A 103 21.88 -6.56 -12.85
N ASN A 104 21.34 -7.78 -12.98
CA ASN A 104 20.82 -8.53 -11.84
C ASN A 104 21.88 -8.73 -10.75
N GLU A 105 23.16 -8.80 -11.12
CA GLU A 105 24.26 -8.93 -10.16
C GLU A 105 24.60 -7.59 -9.50
N ARG A 106 24.46 -6.46 -10.22
CA ARG A 106 24.74 -5.10 -9.72
C ARG A 106 23.62 -4.55 -8.85
N VAL A 107 22.38 -4.76 -9.26
CA VAL A 107 21.18 -4.51 -8.45
C VAL A 107 21.23 -5.36 -7.20
N ALA A 108 21.37 -6.69 -7.32
CA ALA A 108 21.50 -7.54 -6.14
C ALA A 108 22.68 -7.14 -5.23
N ALA A 109 23.78 -6.61 -5.79
CA ALA A 109 24.89 -6.07 -5.00
C ALA A 109 24.57 -4.74 -4.30
N ALA A 110 23.75 -3.87 -4.91
CA ALA A 110 23.26 -2.61 -4.33
C ALA A 110 22.03 -2.80 -3.40
N GLY A 111 21.39 -3.98 -3.45
CA GLY A 111 20.07 -4.28 -2.89
C GLY A 111 19.02 -4.29 -4.00
N ASP A 112 17.95 -5.08 -3.93
CA ASP A 112 16.87 -5.00 -4.96
C ASP A 112 16.01 -3.73 -4.74
N PRO A 113 16.07 -2.69 -5.59
CA PRO A 113 15.29 -1.47 -5.44
C PRO A 113 13.89 -1.72 -5.99
N VAL A 114 12.93 -1.86 -5.08
CA VAL A 114 11.55 -2.23 -5.40
C VAL A 114 10.75 -1.04 -6.01
N SER A 115 11.34 0.15 -6.09
CA SER A 115 10.77 1.39 -6.63
C SER A 115 11.46 1.91 -7.91
N LEU A 116 12.28 1.09 -8.56
CA LEU A 116 12.98 1.51 -9.78
C LEU A 116 12.07 1.41 -11.00
N LEU A 117 11.90 2.49 -11.75
CA LEU A 117 11.26 2.48 -13.07
C LEU A 117 12.29 2.07 -14.13
N MET A 118 12.06 0.96 -14.84
CA MET A 118 12.95 0.56 -15.93
C MET A 118 12.45 1.14 -17.26
N LEU A 119 13.34 1.83 -17.95
CA LEU A 119 13.04 2.51 -19.20
C LEU A 119 14.07 2.11 -20.25
N THR A 120 13.68 2.24 -21.51
CA THR A 120 14.62 2.16 -22.62
C THR A 120 14.39 3.34 -23.57
N ILE A 121 15.11 3.33 -24.67
CA ILE A 121 15.00 4.33 -25.71
C ILE A 121 14.39 3.73 -26.97
N LYS A 122 13.71 4.58 -27.73
CA LYS A 122 13.16 4.30 -29.03
C LYS A 122 13.88 5.20 -30.04
N GLY A 123 14.71 4.58 -30.86
CA GLY A 123 15.56 5.25 -31.83
C GLY A 123 16.53 4.25 -32.45
N ASP A 124 17.79 4.28 -32.01
CA ASP A 124 18.77 3.27 -32.39
C ASP A 124 18.95 2.16 -31.33
N ARG A 125 20.08 1.43 -31.34
CA ARG A 125 20.34 0.25 -30.50
C ARG A 125 21.35 0.54 -29.39
N THR A 126 21.56 1.81 -29.04
CA THR A 126 22.52 2.25 -28.02
C THR A 126 22.04 3.53 -27.38
N LEU A 127 22.28 3.76 -26.08
CA LEU A 127 21.98 5.06 -25.46
C LEU A 127 22.76 6.16 -26.18
N GLY A 128 22.08 7.01 -26.95
CA GLY A 128 22.72 7.92 -27.88
C GLY A 128 23.39 7.16 -29.03
N ASN A 129 24.71 7.00 -28.98
CA ASN A 129 25.46 6.16 -29.94
C ASN A 129 26.49 5.25 -29.24
N GLY A 130 26.27 4.97 -27.96
CA GLY A 130 27.23 4.42 -27.02
C GLY A 130 27.88 5.54 -26.22
N LEU A 131 27.67 5.53 -24.90
CA LEU A 131 28.21 6.55 -24.00
C LEU A 131 29.74 6.46 -24.02
N GLY A 132 30.42 7.55 -24.40
CA GLY A 132 31.88 7.52 -24.48
C GLY A 132 32.50 7.39 -23.09
N ASN A 133 33.48 6.48 -22.90
CA ASN A 133 34.15 6.26 -21.61
C ASN A 133 34.93 7.51 -21.11
N SER A 134 35.08 8.55 -21.95
CA SER A 134 35.63 9.86 -21.60
C SER A 134 35.17 10.95 -22.58
N GLY A 135 34.96 12.17 -22.07
CA GLY A 135 34.76 13.35 -22.92
C GLY A 135 33.38 13.45 -23.56
N ASP A 136 32.36 12.95 -22.89
CA ASP A 136 30.98 12.91 -23.39
C ASP A 136 30.00 13.65 -22.45
N LEU A 137 28.77 13.81 -22.91
CA LEU A 137 27.68 14.52 -22.24
C LEU A 137 26.39 13.79 -22.55
N VAL A 138 25.64 13.41 -21.52
CA VAL A 138 24.23 13.02 -21.67
C VAL A 138 23.33 14.19 -21.28
N PHE A 139 22.19 14.32 -21.95
CA PHE A 139 21.16 15.27 -21.60
C PHE A 139 19.77 14.63 -21.67
N ILE A 140 18.85 15.18 -20.88
CA ILE A 140 17.42 14.89 -20.97
C ILE A 140 16.67 16.19 -21.28
N LYS A 141 15.71 16.12 -22.20
CA LYS A 141 14.89 17.25 -22.61
C LYS A 141 13.42 16.95 -22.44
N ARG A 142 12.64 18.01 -22.34
CA ARG A 142 11.19 17.99 -22.44
C ARG A 142 10.76 19.25 -23.17
N ASP A 143 9.88 19.11 -24.16
CA ASP A 143 9.35 20.25 -24.92
C ASP A 143 10.48 21.20 -25.40
N GLU A 144 11.60 20.59 -25.78
CA GLU A 144 12.84 21.21 -26.25
C GLU A 144 13.67 22.02 -25.23
N VAL A 145 13.34 21.98 -23.94
CA VAL A 145 14.17 22.52 -22.85
C VAL A 145 14.98 21.40 -22.21
N THR A 146 16.30 21.59 -22.04
CA THR A 146 17.14 20.67 -21.25
C THR A 146 16.67 20.71 -19.81
N ILE A 147 16.07 19.62 -19.39
CA ILE A 147 15.64 19.42 -18.02
C ILE A 147 16.87 19.21 -17.15
N ASP A 148 17.81 18.39 -17.61
CA ASP A 148 19.12 18.23 -16.97
C ASP A 148 20.18 17.72 -17.94
N GLN A 149 21.45 17.85 -17.56
CA GLN A 149 22.58 17.33 -18.33
C GLN A 149 23.70 16.87 -17.41
N PHE A 150 24.48 15.87 -17.85
CA PHE A 150 25.58 15.31 -17.09
C PHE A 150 26.78 15.08 -18.02
N ALA A 151 27.86 15.81 -17.79
CA ALA A 151 29.09 15.72 -18.60
C ALA A 151 30.19 14.98 -17.84
N TRP A 152 31.13 14.35 -18.54
CA TRP A 152 32.37 13.83 -17.95
C TRP A 152 33.56 13.95 -18.93
N THR A 153 34.73 14.22 -18.38
CA THR A 153 35.96 14.49 -19.15
C THR A 153 36.94 13.31 -19.12
N GLU A 154 36.78 12.39 -18.17
CA GLU A 154 37.60 11.21 -17.95
C GLU A 154 36.74 10.04 -17.47
N SER A 155 37.32 8.82 -17.41
CA SER A 155 36.62 7.66 -16.87
C SER A 155 36.45 7.76 -15.36
N ALA A 156 35.45 7.09 -14.81
CA ALA A 156 35.15 7.08 -13.37
C ALA A 156 36.14 6.23 -12.54
N GLY A 157 37.40 6.10 -12.98
CA GLY A 157 38.45 5.39 -12.23
C GLY A 157 38.57 3.89 -12.53
N GLY A 158 37.80 3.35 -13.47
CA GLY A 158 37.93 1.96 -13.94
C GLY A 158 36.64 1.42 -14.54
N ASN A 159 36.74 0.22 -15.12
CA ASN A 159 35.59 -0.46 -15.69
C ASN A 159 34.58 -0.83 -14.60
N GLY A 160 33.30 -0.66 -14.91
CA GLY A 160 32.18 -0.95 -14.03
C GLY A 160 31.94 0.07 -12.93
N ILE A 161 32.60 1.23 -12.96
CA ILE A 161 32.38 2.32 -12.01
C ILE A 161 31.53 3.40 -12.67
N SER A 162 30.44 3.80 -12.03
CA SER A 162 29.58 4.88 -12.49
C SER A 162 30.05 6.25 -11.99
N TRP A 163 29.63 7.29 -12.69
CA TRP A 163 29.63 8.65 -12.20
C TRP A 163 28.34 8.94 -11.44
N GLU A 164 28.45 9.41 -10.21
CA GLU A 164 27.33 9.80 -9.36
C GLU A 164 27.31 11.33 -9.15
N ARG A 165 26.11 11.90 -8.99
CA ARG A 165 25.89 13.28 -8.55
C ARG A 165 25.64 13.34 -7.03
N PRO A 166 26.57 13.89 -6.22
CA PRO A 166 26.39 13.97 -4.78
C PRO A 166 25.20 14.85 -4.34
N ARG A 167 24.90 15.91 -5.10
CA ARG A 167 23.91 16.93 -4.74
C ARG A 167 22.97 17.24 -5.89
N PHE A 168 21.73 16.81 -5.79
CA PHE A 168 20.74 17.02 -6.84
C PHE A 168 20.28 18.49 -6.95
N ASP A 169 20.45 19.26 -5.88
CA ASP A 169 20.15 20.70 -5.79
C ASP A 169 21.19 21.60 -6.49
N LEU A 170 22.37 21.06 -6.81
CA LEU A 170 23.46 21.77 -7.48
C LEU A 170 23.62 21.27 -8.92
N PRO A 171 24.08 22.09 -9.89
CA PRO A 171 24.33 21.64 -11.27
C PRO A 171 25.24 20.41 -11.34
N ALA A 172 25.06 19.54 -12.33
CA ALA A 172 25.93 18.39 -12.57
C ALA A 172 27.21 18.78 -13.34
N ASP A 173 27.96 19.72 -12.77
CA ASP A 173 29.29 20.10 -13.25
C ASP A 173 30.41 19.31 -12.56
N GLU A 174 31.66 19.54 -12.94
CA GLU A 174 32.82 18.81 -12.39
C GLU A 174 32.96 18.93 -10.87
N SER A 175 32.38 19.95 -10.24
CA SER A 175 32.45 20.13 -8.78
C SER A 175 31.42 19.30 -8.01
N ASN A 176 30.42 18.77 -8.71
CA ASN A 176 29.31 18.00 -8.16
C ASN A 176 29.14 16.66 -8.89
N ARG A 177 30.28 16.02 -9.13
CA ARG A 177 30.39 14.71 -9.78
C ARG A 177 31.49 13.91 -9.08
N SER A 178 31.20 12.67 -8.71
CA SER A 178 32.17 11.79 -8.08
C SER A 178 32.02 10.36 -8.60
N PRO A 179 33.10 9.59 -8.77
CA PRO A 179 32.97 8.16 -9.02
C PRO A 179 32.24 7.47 -7.86
N SER A 180 31.45 6.44 -8.17
CA SER A 180 30.80 5.63 -7.14
C SER A 180 31.82 5.03 -6.16
N THR A 181 31.48 5.09 -4.88
CA THR A 181 32.25 4.46 -3.79
C THR A 181 31.63 3.14 -3.33
N HIS A 182 30.49 2.77 -3.90
CA HIS A 182 29.81 1.52 -3.59
C HIS A 182 30.68 0.30 -3.99
N PRO A 183 30.73 -0.79 -3.20
CA PRO A 183 31.53 -1.97 -3.56
C PRO A 183 31.16 -2.61 -4.90
N GLY A 184 29.91 -2.43 -5.35
CA GLY A 184 29.42 -2.86 -6.66
C GLY A 184 29.80 -1.94 -7.83
N GLY A 185 30.43 -0.79 -7.55
CA GLY A 185 30.84 0.21 -8.53
C GLY A 185 29.73 1.13 -9.05
N SER A 186 28.49 0.92 -8.61
CA SER A 186 27.33 1.73 -9.00
C SER A 186 26.21 1.60 -7.96
N THR A 187 25.23 2.49 -7.98
CA THR A 187 24.05 2.53 -7.09
C THR A 187 22.70 2.58 -7.83
N PRO A 188 22.47 1.74 -8.85
CA PRO A 188 21.24 1.82 -9.64
C PRO A 188 20.00 1.55 -8.78
N GLY A 189 19.04 2.47 -8.80
CA GLY A 189 17.81 2.48 -8.03
C GLY A 189 17.95 3.00 -6.60
N PHE A 190 19.13 3.48 -6.19
CA PHE A 190 19.41 3.90 -4.83
C PHE A 190 19.95 5.32 -4.75
N ARG A 191 19.98 5.85 -3.52
CA ARG A 191 20.73 7.06 -3.23
C ARG A 191 22.21 6.83 -3.53
N ASN A 192 22.79 7.72 -4.33
CA ASN A 192 24.21 7.76 -4.65
C ASN A 192 25.10 7.56 -3.42
N SER A 193 26.09 6.67 -3.53
CA SER A 193 27.05 6.39 -2.46
C SER A 193 27.89 7.60 -2.05
N THR A 194 28.03 8.56 -2.95
CA THR A 194 28.74 9.84 -2.77
C THR A 194 27.84 10.96 -2.26
N ALA A 195 26.53 10.70 -2.10
CA ALA A 195 25.58 11.70 -1.65
C ALA A 195 25.93 12.20 -0.25
N SER A 196 26.24 13.49 -0.18
CA SER A 196 26.53 14.19 1.08
C SER A 196 25.27 14.91 1.53
N ASP A 197 24.90 14.74 2.80
CA ASP A 197 23.82 15.50 3.42
C ASP A 197 24.08 17.03 3.31
N PRO A 198 23.04 17.89 3.31
CA PRO A 198 23.20 19.34 3.39
C PRO A 198 24.28 19.70 4.42
N PRO A 199 25.26 20.57 4.08
CA PRO A 199 26.29 20.93 5.04
C PRO A 199 25.63 21.48 6.30
N VAL A 200 25.75 20.72 7.39
CA VAL A 200 25.45 21.21 8.72
C VAL A 200 26.47 22.33 8.98
N MET A 201 25.97 23.55 9.16
CA MET A 201 26.78 24.65 9.72
C MET A 201 27.55 24.09 10.92
N PRO A 202 28.88 24.30 11.05
CA PRO A 202 29.67 23.61 12.07
C PRO A 202 29.12 23.94 13.47
N GLY A 203 28.47 22.94 14.07
CA GLY A 203 28.33 22.84 15.52
C GLY A 203 29.69 22.48 16.14
N PRO A 204 29.88 22.72 17.44
CA PRO A 204 31.17 22.55 18.09
C PRO A 204 31.66 21.10 17.96
N GLU A 205 32.97 20.94 17.73
CA GLU A 205 33.62 19.65 17.51
C GLU A 205 33.25 18.60 18.58
N GLU A 206 32.93 17.38 18.14
CA GLU A 206 32.69 16.24 19.04
C GLU A 206 33.95 15.94 19.87
N PRO A 207 33.84 15.77 21.20
CA PRO A 207 34.96 15.35 22.02
C PRO A 207 35.23 13.85 21.84
N GLU A 208 36.50 13.45 21.91
CA GLU A 208 36.94 12.06 21.81
C GLU A 208 36.22 11.14 22.83
N GLU A 209 35.93 9.90 22.41
CA GLU A 209 35.25 8.88 23.20
C GLU A 209 35.91 8.69 24.58
N PRO A 210 35.15 8.79 25.69
CA PRO A 210 35.69 8.52 27.01
C PRO A 210 35.83 7.01 27.23
N THR A 211 36.94 6.62 27.86
CA THR A 211 37.17 5.25 28.30
C THR A 211 36.09 4.78 29.28
N GLU A 212 35.65 3.54 29.09
CA GLU A 212 34.66 2.79 29.87
C GLU A 212 34.83 3.00 31.40
N PRO A 213 33.80 3.53 32.12
CA PRO A 213 33.88 3.71 33.55
C PRO A 213 33.66 2.38 34.28
N ALA A 214 34.30 2.23 35.44
CA ALA A 214 34.15 1.06 36.30
C ALA A 214 32.70 0.91 36.78
N GLN A 215 32.22 -0.34 36.87
CA GLN A 215 30.88 -0.70 37.35
C GLN A 215 30.57 -0.03 38.71
N PRO A 216 29.40 0.63 38.87
CA PRO A 216 28.96 1.15 40.14
C PRO A 216 28.47 0.04 41.08
N GLU A 217 28.66 0.23 42.37
CA GLU A 217 28.12 -0.67 43.42
C GLU A 217 26.59 -0.59 43.46
N GLU A 218 25.94 -1.74 43.76
CA GLU A 218 24.47 -1.85 43.84
C GLU A 218 23.87 -0.86 44.85
N PRO A 219 22.79 -0.14 44.49
CA PRO A 219 22.12 0.76 45.42
C PRO A 219 21.27 0.00 46.45
N GLU A 220 21.22 0.51 47.68
CA GLU A 220 20.36 -0.02 48.74
C GLU A 220 18.85 0.17 48.40
N GLU A 221 18.03 -0.81 48.75
CA GLU A 221 16.58 -0.82 48.49
C GLU A 221 15.87 0.39 49.11
N PRO A 222 15.00 1.08 48.35
CA PRO A 222 14.23 2.21 48.89
C PRO A 222 13.12 1.74 49.83
N GLU A 223 12.88 2.50 50.90
CA GLU A 223 11.77 2.28 51.83
C GLU A 223 10.41 2.46 51.15
N ALA A 224 9.46 1.59 51.49
CA ALA A 224 8.14 1.52 50.89
C ALA A 224 7.33 2.84 51.04
N PRO A 225 6.62 3.29 49.98
CA PRO A 225 5.85 4.52 50.04
C PRO A 225 4.64 4.38 50.96
N ALA A 226 4.29 5.46 51.65
CA ALA A 226 3.10 5.54 52.47
C ALA A 226 1.83 5.42 51.62
N GLN A 227 0.82 4.70 52.15
CA GLN A 227 -0.46 4.50 51.47
C GLN A 227 -1.17 5.83 51.17
N PRO A 228 -1.78 6.00 49.98
CA PRO A 228 -2.58 7.18 49.68
C PRO A 228 -3.85 7.20 50.53
N GLU A 229 -4.27 8.39 50.96
CA GLU A 229 -5.57 8.59 51.63
C GLU A 229 -6.72 8.37 50.63
N GLU A 230 -7.81 7.75 51.09
CA GLU A 230 -9.00 7.46 50.30
C GLU A 230 -9.63 8.74 49.71
N PRO A 231 -10.03 8.74 48.43
CA PRO A 231 -10.74 9.89 47.85
C PRO A 231 -12.12 10.04 48.47
N ALA A 232 -12.53 11.29 48.69
CA ALA A 232 -13.88 11.62 49.14
C ALA A 232 -14.93 11.16 48.11
N GLN A 233 -16.04 10.60 48.60
CA GLN A 233 -17.16 10.16 47.77
C GLN A 233 -17.73 11.33 46.95
N PRO A 234 -18.00 11.14 45.65
CA PRO A 234 -18.67 12.14 44.83
C PRO A 234 -20.14 12.29 45.26
N GLU A 235 -20.64 13.53 45.23
CA GLU A 235 -22.05 13.85 45.49
C GLU A 235 -22.94 13.25 44.38
N GLU A 236 -24.10 12.71 44.77
CA GLU A 236 -25.06 12.10 43.86
C GLU A 236 -25.60 13.13 42.85
N PRO A 237 -25.70 12.78 41.55
CA PRO A 237 -26.23 13.68 40.54
C PRO A 237 -27.74 13.88 40.71
N GLU A 238 -28.21 15.11 40.54
CA GLU A 238 -29.64 15.44 40.54
C GLU A 238 -30.37 14.71 39.39
N GLU A 239 -31.56 14.17 39.69
CA GLU A 239 -32.36 13.40 38.74
C GLU A 239 -32.73 14.25 37.49
N PRO A 240 -32.63 13.68 36.27
CA PRO A 240 -32.95 14.41 35.06
C PRO A 240 -34.46 14.69 34.96
N VAL A 241 -34.79 15.92 34.56
CA VAL A 241 -36.18 16.35 34.31
C VAL A 241 -36.73 15.55 33.12
N GLU A 242 -37.89 14.90 33.31
CA GLU A 242 -38.53 14.11 32.25
C GLU A 242 -38.84 14.97 31.00
N PRO A 243 -38.49 14.49 29.80
CA PRO A 243 -38.83 15.18 28.56
C PRO A 243 -40.34 15.09 28.29
N SER A 244 -40.93 16.20 27.86
CA SER A 244 -42.33 16.27 27.44
C SER A 244 -42.61 15.35 26.25
N GLU A 245 -43.74 14.64 26.30
CA GLU A 245 -44.20 13.73 25.24
C GLU A 245 -44.25 14.42 23.86
N PRO A 246 -43.73 13.78 22.79
CA PRO A 246 -43.84 14.31 21.44
C PRO A 246 -45.28 14.20 20.91
N GLU A 247 -45.73 15.21 20.18
CA GLU A 247 -47.03 15.20 19.50
C GLU A 247 -47.07 14.08 18.43
N GLU A 248 -48.20 13.36 18.36
CA GLU A 248 -48.40 12.26 17.41
C GLU A 248 -48.28 12.75 15.95
N PRO A 249 -47.53 12.05 15.09
CA PRO A 249 -47.43 12.41 13.68
C PRO A 249 -48.75 12.18 12.94
N GLU A 250 -49.10 13.13 12.06
CA GLU A 250 -50.26 12.99 11.17
C GLU A 250 -50.11 11.76 10.26
N GLN A 251 -51.19 10.99 10.13
CA GLN A 251 -51.21 9.75 9.36
C GLN A 251 -50.89 10.01 7.87
N PRO A 252 -50.05 9.17 7.23
CA PRO A 252 -49.72 9.34 5.82
C PRO A 252 -50.94 9.08 4.94
N ILE A 253 -51.09 9.92 3.91
CA ILE A 253 -52.12 9.79 2.89
C ILE A 253 -51.81 8.54 2.04
N GLU A 254 -52.77 7.62 1.91
CA GLU A 254 -52.58 6.40 1.11
C GLU A 254 -52.28 6.76 -0.36
N PRO A 255 -51.22 6.19 -0.96
CA PRO A 255 -50.94 6.35 -2.38
C PRO A 255 -51.97 5.59 -3.23
N SER A 256 -52.45 6.23 -4.28
CA SER A 256 -53.36 5.62 -5.27
C SER A 256 -52.70 4.44 -5.99
N GLU A 257 -53.45 3.36 -6.18
CA GLU A 257 -53.02 2.14 -6.87
C GLU A 257 -52.46 2.42 -8.28
N PRO A 258 -51.33 1.80 -8.66
CA PRO A 258 -50.79 1.92 -10.01
C PRO A 258 -51.63 1.12 -11.02
N GLU A 259 -51.84 1.69 -12.22
CA GLU A 259 -52.50 0.98 -13.32
C GLU A 259 -51.68 -0.24 -13.77
N GLU A 260 -52.37 -1.36 -14.03
CA GLU A 260 -51.75 -2.61 -14.48
C GLU A 260 -51.01 -2.43 -15.82
N PRO A 261 -49.78 -2.96 -15.95
CA PRO A 261 -49.02 -2.88 -17.20
C PRO A 261 -49.65 -3.79 -18.27
N ALA A 262 -49.74 -3.29 -19.50
CA ALA A 262 -50.20 -4.06 -20.65
C ALA A 262 -49.27 -5.26 -20.91
N THR A 263 -49.87 -6.41 -21.20
CA THR A 263 -49.19 -7.67 -21.55
C THR A 263 -48.32 -7.50 -22.81
N PRO A 264 -47.05 -7.96 -22.81
CA PRO A 264 -46.21 -7.95 -24.00
C PRO A 264 -46.72 -8.95 -25.07
N GLU A 265 -46.72 -8.55 -26.34
CA GLU A 265 -46.95 -9.46 -27.46
C GLU A 265 -45.73 -10.40 -27.67
N GLU A 266 -45.99 -11.65 -28.03
CA GLU A 266 -44.97 -12.68 -28.28
C GLU A 266 -44.04 -12.31 -29.46
N PRO A 267 -42.74 -12.64 -29.40
CA PRO A 267 -41.82 -12.37 -30.49
C PRO A 267 -42.00 -13.37 -31.64
N GLU A 268 -42.12 -12.85 -32.86
CA GLU A 268 -42.11 -13.66 -34.09
C GLU A 268 -40.72 -14.31 -34.34
N GLU A 269 -40.74 -15.52 -34.90
CA GLU A 269 -39.58 -16.36 -35.17
C GLU A 269 -38.52 -15.66 -36.04
N THR A 270 -37.26 -15.84 -35.64
CA THR A 270 -36.05 -15.36 -36.30
C THR A 270 -35.89 -15.90 -37.72
N ALA A 271 -35.83 -15.01 -38.71
CA ALA A 271 -35.33 -15.31 -40.05
C ALA A 271 -33.80 -15.44 -40.04
N THR A 272 -33.30 -16.44 -40.75
CA THR A 272 -31.86 -16.72 -40.97
C THR A 272 -31.15 -15.55 -41.65
N PRO A 273 -29.90 -15.21 -41.27
CA PRO A 273 -29.17 -14.10 -41.86
C PRO A 273 -28.67 -14.45 -43.27
N GLU A 274 -28.95 -13.57 -44.24
CA GLU A 274 -28.33 -13.58 -45.57
C GLU A 274 -26.88 -13.06 -45.51
N GLU A 275 -26.06 -13.57 -46.43
CA GLU A 275 -24.62 -13.31 -46.58
C GLU A 275 -24.34 -11.81 -46.85
N PRO A 276 -23.29 -11.19 -46.26
CA PRO A 276 -23.04 -9.76 -46.45
C PRO A 276 -22.49 -9.48 -47.85
N ALA A 277 -23.09 -8.51 -48.54
CA ALA A 277 -22.57 -7.97 -49.80
C ALA A 277 -21.26 -7.20 -49.59
N GLU A 278 -20.38 -7.26 -50.59
CA GLU A 278 -19.09 -6.54 -50.62
C GLU A 278 -19.28 -5.02 -50.47
N PRO A 279 -18.37 -4.32 -49.74
CA PRO A 279 -18.50 -2.89 -49.49
C PRO A 279 -18.23 -2.07 -50.74
N GLU A 280 -19.17 -1.17 -51.08
CA GLU A 280 -18.94 -0.17 -52.13
C GLU A 280 -17.87 0.85 -51.71
N LYS A 281 -17.09 1.27 -52.70
CA LYS A 281 -15.98 2.22 -52.57
C LYS A 281 -16.48 3.59 -52.06
N PRO A 282 -15.80 4.22 -51.08
CA PRO A 282 -16.23 5.51 -50.54
C PRO A 282 -16.17 6.60 -51.62
N THR A 283 -17.21 7.42 -51.65
CA THR A 283 -17.26 8.66 -52.44
C THR A 283 -16.51 9.77 -51.70
N ASP A 284 -15.87 10.65 -52.47
CA ASP A 284 -15.11 11.80 -51.94
C ASP A 284 -16.02 12.68 -51.04
N PRO A 285 -15.53 13.13 -49.87
CA PRO A 285 -16.29 14.01 -49.00
C PRO A 285 -16.48 15.40 -49.65
N GLU A 286 -17.72 15.90 -49.60
CA GLU A 286 -18.03 17.27 -50.01
C GLU A 286 -17.29 18.29 -49.13
N VAL A 287 -16.74 19.32 -49.77
CA VAL A 287 -16.02 20.44 -49.14
C VAL A 287 -16.96 21.16 -48.17
N PRO A 288 -16.59 21.36 -46.89
CA PRO A 288 -17.43 22.09 -45.94
C PRO A 288 -17.59 23.56 -46.37
N ALA A 289 -18.83 24.06 -46.31
CA ALA A 289 -19.10 25.49 -46.48
C ALA A 289 -18.37 26.31 -45.40
N GLN A 290 -17.78 27.43 -45.81
CA GLN A 290 -17.11 28.36 -44.87
C GLN A 290 -18.10 28.87 -43.83
N PRO A 291 -17.72 28.92 -42.54
CA PRO A 291 -18.56 29.49 -41.50
C PRO A 291 -18.71 31.01 -41.72
N GLU A 292 -19.93 31.51 -41.53
CA GLU A 292 -20.22 32.95 -41.55
C GLU A 292 -19.48 33.64 -40.39
N GLU A 293 -18.95 34.85 -40.65
CA GLU A 293 -18.24 35.65 -39.65
C GLU A 293 -19.15 35.95 -38.44
N PRO A 294 -18.67 35.76 -37.20
CA PRO A 294 -19.43 36.11 -36.01
C PRO A 294 -19.63 37.62 -35.93
N ALA A 295 -20.86 38.03 -35.56
CA ALA A 295 -21.19 39.43 -35.30
C ALA A 295 -20.27 40.00 -34.20
N THR A 296 -19.77 41.21 -34.43
CA THR A 296 -18.96 41.98 -33.48
C THR A 296 -19.72 42.14 -32.15
N PRO A 297 -19.11 41.80 -31.00
CA PRO A 297 -19.70 42.07 -29.68
C PRO A 297 -19.87 43.58 -29.46
N GLU A 298 -21.00 43.98 -28.87
CA GLU A 298 -21.19 45.35 -28.39
C GLU A 298 -20.18 45.65 -27.27
N GLU A 299 -19.61 46.86 -27.32
CA GLU A 299 -18.59 47.35 -26.39
C GLU A 299 -19.19 47.45 -24.97
N PRO A 300 -18.54 46.89 -23.93
CA PRO A 300 -19.05 46.98 -22.56
C PRO A 300 -18.97 48.42 -22.03
N GLU A 301 -20.03 48.87 -21.35
CA GLU A 301 -20.05 50.18 -20.68
C GLU A 301 -18.92 50.28 -19.65
N GLU A 302 -18.21 51.42 -19.64
CA GLU A 302 -17.13 51.71 -18.70
C GLU A 302 -17.62 51.57 -17.24
N PRO A 303 -16.89 50.84 -16.37
CA PRO A 303 -17.22 50.78 -14.96
C PRO A 303 -17.00 52.15 -14.31
N ALA A 304 -17.94 52.55 -13.44
CA ALA A 304 -17.84 53.78 -12.67
C ALA A 304 -16.54 53.82 -11.83
N GLN A 305 -15.86 54.97 -11.83
CA GLN A 305 -14.65 55.18 -11.04
C GLN A 305 -14.91 54.93 -9.54
N PRO A 306 -14.03 54.18 -8.85
CA PRO A 306 -14.13 54.03 -7.40
C PRO A 306 -13.84 55.36 -6.69
N GLU A 307 -14.61 55.65 -5.64
CA GLU A 307 -14.40 56.82 -4.78
C GLU A 307 -13.03 56.73 -4.07
N GLU A 308 -12.31 57.87 -4.02
CA GLU A 308 -11.02 57.97 -3.34
C GLU A 308 -11.15 57.60 -1.84
N PRO A 309 -10.27 56.75 -1.29
CA PRO A 309 -10.26 56.45 0.12
C PRO A 309 -9.86 57.69 0.94
N ALA A 310 -10.55 57.90 2.06
CA ALA A 310 -10.25 58.97 3.00
C ALA A 310 -8.80 58.86 3.53
N GLN A 311 -8.11 60.00 3.60
CA GLN A 311 -6.76 60.08 4.16
C GLN A 311 -6.71 59.56 5.61
N PRO A 312 -5.71 58.74 5.98
CA PRO A 312 -5.53 58.31 7.35
C PRO A 312 -5.10 59.49 8.23
N GLU A 313 -5.67 59.58 9.42
CA GLU A 313 -5.27 60.57 10.45
C GLU A 313 -3.82 60.32 10.89
N GLU A 314 -3.06 61.41 11.09
CA GLU A 314 -1.65 61.34 11.52
C GLU A 314 -1.52 60.65 12.89
N PRO A 315 -0.55 59.74 13.08
CA PRO A 315 -0.32 59.11 14.37
C PRO A 315 0.20 60.14 15.38
N ALA A 316 -0.33 60.08 16.61
CA ALA A 316 0.21 60.86 17.71
C ALA A 316 1.69 60.52 17.96
N THR A 317 2.51 61.55 18.19
CA THR A 317 3.93 61.42 18.56
C THR A 317 4.09 60.59 19.83
N PRO A 318 4.94 59.53 19.83
CA PRO A 318 5.21 58.75 21.03
C PRO A 318 6.00 59.58 22.06
N GLU A 319 5.67 59.43 23.34
CA GLU A 319 6.46 59.98 24.44
C GLU A 319 7.81 59.25 24.56
N GLU A 320 8.85 60.01 24.92
CA GLU A 320 10.22 59.54 25.07
C GLU A 320 10.31 58.49 26.20
N PRO A 321 10.93 57.31 25.98
CA PRO A 321 11.02 56.28 27.01
C PRO A 321 12.04 56.67 28.09
N GLU A 322 11.68 56.43 29.36
CA GLU A 322 12.58 56.60 30.50
C GLU A 322 13.75 55.61 30.43
N GLU A 323 14.93 56.07 30.86
CA GLU A 323 16.20 55.33 30.82
C GLU A 323 16.13 54.07 31.70
N PRO A 324 16.52 52.88 31.18
CA PRO A 324 16.34 51.63 31.91
C PRO A 324 17.32 51.51 33.08
N ALA A 325 16.83 51.00 34.21
CA ALA A 325 17.65 50.66 35.37
C ALA A 325 18.69 49.58 35.02
N GLN A 326 19.89 49.69 35.61
CA GLN A 326 20.97 48.72 35.41
C GLN A 326 20.54 47.30 35.84
N PRO A 327 20.91 46.25 35.10
CA PRO A 327 20.54 44.88 35.43
C PRO A 327 21.26 44.39 36.68
N GLU A 328 20.55 43.65 37.54
CA GLU A 328 21.16 42.88 38.62
C GLU A 328 21.93 41.67 38.05
N GLU A 329 23.02 41.30 38.73
CA GLU A 329 23.93 40.24 38.32
C GLU A 329 23.23 38.86 38.34
N PRO A 330 23.38 38.00 37.32
CA PRO A 330 22.60 36.76 37.22
C PRO A 330 23.00 35.76 38.32
N ALA A 331 22.00 35.09 38.90
CA ALA A 331 22.23 33.92 39.73
C ALA A 331 22.92 32.81 38.91
N GLN A 332 23.84 32.07 39.54
CA GLN A 332 24.52 30.95 38.90
C GLN A 332 23.50 29.88 38.44
N PRO A 333 23.69 29.27 37.25
CA PRO A 333 22.78 28.24 36.74
C PRO A 333 22.81 27.01 37.65
N GLU A 334 21.65 26.44 37.91
CA GLU A 334 21.55 25.08 38.47
C GLU A 334 22.07 24.07 37.43
N GLU A 335 22.75 23.02 37.90
CA GLU A 335 23.27 21.97 37.03
C GLU A 335 22.14 21.34 36.19
N PRO A 336 22.38 21.09 34.89
CA PRO A 336 21.38 20.49 34.03
C PRO A 336 21.04 19.09 34.51
N ALA A 337 19.74 18.77 34.53
CA ALA A 337 19.28 17.41 34.75
C ALA A 337 19.94 16.48 33.74
N THR A 338 20.42 15.33 34.23
CA THR A 338 20.95 14.25 33.40
C THR A 338 19.97 13.91 32.28
N PRO A 339 20.42 13.76 31.01
CA PRO A 339 19.56 13.31 29.93
C PRO A 339 18.98 11.95 30.31
N GLU A 340 17.66 11.81 30.26
CA GLU A 340 17.03 10.50 30.30
C GLU A 340 17.54 9.69 29.09
N GLU A 341 17.82 8.40 29.30
CA GLU A 341 18.17 7.48 28.22
C GLU A 341 17.14 7.58 27.10
N PRO A 342 17.54 7.46 25.81
CA PRO A 342 16.62 7.62 24.69
C PRO A 342 15.46 6.64 24.85
N MET A 343 14.27 7.17 25.10
CA MET A 343 13.04 6.40 25.06
C MET A 343 12.90 5.78 23.66
N ALA A 344 12.45 4.53 23.60
CA ALA A 344 12.05 3.88 22.36
C ALA A 344 11.14 4.83 21.55
N PRO A 345 11.22 4.84 20.20
CA PRO A 345 10.49 5.78 19.37
C PRO A 345 8.98 5.73 19.71
N VAL A 346 8.40 6.89 20.03
CA VAL A 346 6.96 7.03 20.23
C VAL A 346 6.30 6.70 18.89
N ASP A 347 5.54 5.60 18.84
CA ASP A 347 4.68 5.30 17.70
C ASP A 347 3.63 6.40 17.58
N THR A 348 3.81 7.27 16.59
CA THR A 348 2.91 8.39 16.33
C THR A 348 1.59 7.97 15.69
N GLY A 349 1.41 6.68 15.40
CA GLY A 349 0.24 6.14 14.70
C GLY A 349 0.17 6.55 13.23
N ARG A 350 1.19 7.24 12.70
CA ARG A 350 1.27 7.79 11.32
C ARG A 350 2.25 7.04 10.43
N SER A 351 2.83 5.94 10.91
CA SER A 351 3.78 5.12 10.15
C SER A 351 3.08 4.21 9.15
N MET A 352 3.68 3.99 7.99
CA MET A 352 3.27 2.92 7.06
C MET A 352 3.26 1.54 7.71
N GLU A 353 4.05 1.30 8.75
CA GLU A 353 4.05 0.04 9.51
C GLU A 353 2.71 -0.27 10.20
N ASN A 354 1.82 0.73 10.32
CA ASN A 354 0.45 0.57 10.79
C ASN A 354 -0.54 0.20 9.68
N VAL A 355 -0.12 0.20 8.41
CA VAL A 355 -0.98 -0.18 7.29
C VAL A 355 -0.77 -1.65 6.98
N VAL A 356 -1.86 -2.41 7.00
CA VAL A 356 -1.86 -3.85 6.72
C VAL A 356 -2.78 -4.15 5.55
N ILE A 357 -2.48 -5.24 4.84
CA ILE A 357 -3.45 -5.87 3.95
C ILE A 357 -4.51 -6.51 4.84
N ASN A 358 -5.77 -6.12 4.69
CA ASN A 358 -6.86 -6.47 5.60
C ASN A 358 -7.82 -7.50 5.01
N GLU A 359 -8.08 -7.41 3.71
CA GLU A 359 -9.07 -8.26 3.03
C GLU A 359 -8.72 -8.41 1.54
N ILE A 360 -8.91 -9.60 0.98
CA ILE A 360 -8.53 -9.93 -0.40
C ILE A 360 -9.69 -10.66 -1.10
N MET A 361 -10.26 -10.05 -2.14
CA MET A 361 -11.21 -10.67 -3.06
C MET A 361 -10.49 -11.12 -4.33
N PHE A 362 -9.88 -12.31 -4.29
CA PHE A 362 -9.15 -12.85 -5.44
C PHE A 362 -10.02 -13.65 -6.41
N ASN A 363 -11.16 -14.19 -5.95
CA ASN A 363 -12.07 -14.98 -6.76
C ASN A 363 -13.52 -14.46 -6.63
N PRO A 364 -13.85 -13.31 -7.25
CA PRO A 364 -15.17 -12.71 -7.13
C PRO A 364 -16.29 -13.49 -7.83
N GLY A 365 -15.97 -14.44 -8.71
CA GLY A 365 -16.97 -15.07 -9.57
C GLY A 365 -17.53 -14.12 -10.64
N PRO A 366 -18.63 -14.49 -11.33
CA PRO A 366 -19.14 -13.74 -12.47
C PRO A 366 -19.76 -12.38 -12.06
N ASN A 367 -19.62 -11.37 -12.93
CA ASN A 367 -20.19 -10.02 -12.77
C ASN A 367 -19.78 -9.29 -11.49
N ARG A 368 -18.61 -9.63 -10.94
CA ARG A 368 -18.00 -8.96 -9.79
C ARG A 368 -16.51 -8.73 -10.10
N THR A 369 -15.87 -7.90 -9.29
CA THR A 369 -14.50 -7.45 -9.52
C THR A 369 -13.54 -7.91 -8.42
N GLU A 370 -12.27 -8.03 -8.77
CA GLU A 370 -11.20 -8.34 -7.81
C GLU A 370 -10.81 -7.06 -7.06
N TRP A 371 -10.45 -7.20 -5.79
CA TRP A 371 -10.02 -6.07 -4.98
C TRP A 371 -9.19 -6.51 -3.77
N ILE A 372 -8.38 -5.58 -3.26
CA ILE A 372 -7.56 -5.71 -2.06
C ILE A 372 -7.89 -4.52 -1.16
N GLU A 373 -8.11 -4.76 0.11
CA GLU A 373 -8.32 -3.71 1.10
C GLU A 373 -7.10 -3.54 2.00
N LEU A 374 -6.74 -2.28 2.24
CA LEU A 374 -5.77 -1.86 3.24
C LEU A 374 -6.50 -1.28 4.45
N TYR A 375 -5.97 -1.57 5.63
CA TYR A 375 -6.45 -1.03 6.90
C TYR A 375 -5.31 -0.36 7.67
N ASN A 376 -5.55 0.85 8.17
CA ASN A 376 -4.63 1.52 9.07
C ASN A 376 -5.01 1.22 10.52
N LYS A 377 -4.27 0.32 11.18
CA LYS A 377 -4.48 -0.03 12.60
C LYS A 377 -4.01 1.05 13.57
N GLY A 378 -3.29 2.07 13.07
CA GLY A 378 -2.83 3.21 13.84
C GLY A 378 -3.96 4.20 14.15
N SER A 379 -3.63 5.20 14.96
CA SER A 379 -4.54 6.29 15.34
C SER A 379 -4.36 7.57 14.50
N GLY A 380 -3.26 7.67 13.73
CA GLY A 380 -2.96 8.82 12.89
C GLY A 380 -3.16 8.53 11.40
N ALA A 381 -3.41 9.57 10.62
CA ALA A 381 -3.47 9.44 9.16
C ALA A 381 -2.09 9.04 8.59
N VAL A 382 -2.10 8.10 7.66
CA VAL A 382 -0.92 7.61 6.93
C VAL A 382 -1.05 8.00 5.46
N ASP A 383 -0.01 8.62 4.90
CA ASP A 383 0.08 8.93 3.47
C ASP A 383 0.53 7.70 2.68
N LEU A 384 -0.18 7.38 1.59
CA LEU A 384 0.11 6.28 0.68
C LEU A 384 0.86 6.73 -0.58
N ALA A 385 1.29 7.99 -0.67
CA ALA A 385 2.13 8.46 -1.77
C ALA A 385 3.37 7.57 -1.96
N GLY A 386 3.58 7.05 -3.16
CA GLY A 386 4.69 6.16 -3.48
C GLY A 386 4.48 4.69 -3.07
N SER A 387 3.47 4.39 -2.25
CA SER A 387 3.19 3.02 -1.78
C SER A 387 2.72 2.12 -2.92
N ALA A 388 3.00 0.82 -2.81
CA ALA A 388 2.72 -0.09 -3.89
C ALA A 388 2.44 -1.54 -3.45
N LEU A 389 1.87 -2.33 -4.37
CA LEU A 389 1.61 -3.76 -4.19
C LEU A 389 2.55 -4.60 -5.06
N ARG A 390 3.20 -5.61 -4.49
CA ARG A 390 3.92 -6.65 -5.24
C ARG A 390 3.19 -7.98 -5.12
N LEU A 391 3.02 -8.67 -6.24
CA LEU A 391 2.38 -9.99 -6.29
C LEU A 391 3.43 -11.02 -6.67
N ASP A 392 3.79 -11.95 -5.79
CA ASP A 392 4.96 -12.85 -5.99
C ASP A 392 4.76 -13.88 -7.12
N HIS A 393 3.53 -14.09 -7.56
CA HIS A 393 3.21 -14.95 -8.69
C HIS A 393 3.35 -14.25 -10.04
N LEU A 394 3.49 -12.93 -9.97
CA LEU A 394 3.79 -12.00 -11.05
C LEU A 394 5.25 -11.56 -10.80
N GLU A 395 5.94 -11.01 -11.78
CA GLU A 395 6.93 -9.96 -11.50
C GLU A 395 6.15 -8.59 -11.61
N ARG A 396 6.61 -7.41 -11.11
CA ARG A 396 6.04 -6.01 -11.16
C ARG A 396 5.18 -5.47 -10.00
N VAL A 397 5.66 -4.36 -9.46
CA VAL A 397 5.03 -3.58 -8.39
C VAL A 397 3.96 -2.65 -8.98
N ARG A 398 2.80 -2.56 -8.33
CA ARG A 398 1.67 -1.70 -8.71
C ARG A 398 1.55 -0.54 -7.75
N LEU A 399 1.89 0.64 -8.23
CA LEU A 399 1.77 1.86 -7.46
C LEU A 399 0.30 2.08 -7.08
N ILE A 400 0.02 2.19 -5.79
CA ILE A 400 -1.33 2.44 -5.27
C ILE A 400 -1.67 3.91 -5.49
N SER A 401 -0.73 4.80 -5.20
CA SER A 401 -0.87 6.24 -5.42
C SER A 401 0.49 6.89 -5.63
N SER A 402 0.51 7.91 -6.48
CA SER A 402 1.67 8.81 -6.66
C SER A 402 1.63 10.04 -5.74
N GLY A 403 0.50 10.27 -5.05
CA GLY A 403 0.27 11.42 -4.18
C GLY A 403 -1.21 11.61 -3.84
N GLY A 404 -1.51 12.33 -2.75
CA GLY A 404 -2.87 12.76 -2.42
C GLY A 404 -3.84 11.65 -1.96
N LEU A 405 -3.32 10.51 -1.53
CA LEU A 405 -4.12 9.42 -0.94
C LEU A 405 -3.63 9.14 0.47
N SER A 406 -4.48 9.33 1.47
CA SER A 406 -4.19 8.99 2.86
C SER A 406 -5.25 8.06 3.44
N ILE A 407 -4.83 7.16 4.33
CA ILE A 407 -5.72 6.38 5.19
C ILE A 407 -5.76 7.01 6.57
N GLU A 408 -6.92 7.52 6.99
CA GLU A 408 -7.12 7.99 8.37
C GLU A 408 -6.86 6.88 9.39
N GLY A 409 -6.60 7.23 10.65
CA GLY A 409 -6.47 6.24 11.72
C GLY A 409 -7.74 5.39 11.84
N GLN A 410 -7.59 4.07 11.94
CA GLN A 410 -8.70 3.09 11.86
C GLN A 410 -9.49 3.15 10.54
N GLY A 411 -8.94 3.76 9.50
CA GLY A 411 -9.55 3.90 8.18
C GLY A 411 -9.21 2.75 7.23
N TYR A 412 -9.91 2.71 6.10
CA TYR A 412 -9.80 1.68 5.07
C TYR A 412 -9.64 2.32 3.68
N VAL A 413 -8.86 1.67 2.82
CA VAL A 413 -8.77 1.98 1.38
C VAL A 413 -8.90 0.68 0.60
N VAL A 414 -9.75 0.67 -0.42
CA VAL A 414 -9.88 -0.45 -1.36
C VAL A 414 -9.14 -0.13 -2.65
N ILE A 415 -8.26 -1.02 -3.08
CA ILE A 415 -7.71 -1.03 -4.44
C ILE A 415 -8.51 -2.08 -5.24
N ALA A 416 -9.26 -1.65 -6.25
CA ALA A 416 -10.11 -2.52 -7.06
C ALA A 416 -9.64 -2.54 -8.52
N HIS A 417 -9.84 -3.69 -9.19
CA HIS A 417 -9.63 -3.81 -10.65
C HIS A 417 -10.55 -2.86 -11.41
N ASP A 418 -11.84 -2.90 -11.08
CA ASP A 418 -12.85 -2.09 -11.72
C ASP A 418 -13.61 -1.34 -10.64
N VAL A 419 -13.28 -0.06 -10.47
CA VAL A 419 -13.87 0.80 -9.45
C VAL A 419 -15.37 1.01 -9.68
N ALA A 420 -15.80 1.08 -10.93
CA ALA A 420 -17.21 1.27 -11.27
C ALA A 420 -18.02 0.02 -10.90
N LEU A 421 -17.55 -1.16 -11.31
CA LEU A 421 -18.17 -2.43 -10.95
C LEU A 421 -18.09 -2.72 -9.45
N PHE A 422 -17.01 -2.32 -8.78
CA PHE A 422 -16.91 -2.41 -7.32
C PHE A 422 -18.04 -1.61 -6.65
N ARG A 423 -18.24 -0.35 -7.06
CA ARG A 423 -19.31 0.51 -6.51
C ARG A 423 -20.71 -0.01 -6.85
N GLU A 424 -20.91 -0.58 -8.03
CA GLU A 424 -22.18 -1.22 -8.41
C GLU A 424 -22.50 -2.40 -7.51
N THR A 425 -21.50 -3.23 -7.21
CA THR A 425 -21.66 -4.45 -6.40
C THR A 425 -21.63 -4.18 -4.90
N HIS A 426 -21.13 -3.02 -4.46
CA HIS A 426 -21.08 -2.58 -3.06
C HIS A 426 -21.72 -1.18 -2.90
N PRO A 427 -23.03 -1.01 -3.15
CA PRO A 427 -23.69 0.30 -3.16
C PRO A 427 -23.69 1.02 -1.79
N GLY A 428 -23.43 0.29 -0.70
CA GLY A 428 -23.29 0.84 0.65
C GLY A 428 -21.87 1.27 1.03
N PHE A 429 -20.88 1.09 0.15
CA PHE A 429 -19.49 1.46 0.43
C PHE A 429 -19.29 2.98 0.28
N GLY A 430 -19.08 3.66 1.41
CA GLY A 430 -18.80 5.09 1.47
C GLY A 430 -17.32 5.46 1.58
N GLY A 431 -16.42 4.47 1.53
CA GLY A 431 -14.99 4.66 1.71
C GLY A 431 -14.25 5.10 0.44
N ILE A 432 -12.93 5.14 0.54
CA ILE A 432 -12.05 5.42 -0.59
C ILE A 432 -11.81 4.12 -1.36
N VAL A 433 -12.11 4.15 -2.66
CA VAL A 433 -11.79 3.08 -3.60
C VAL A 433 -11.02 3.68 -4.77
N VAL A 434 -9.88 3.07 -5.09
CA VAL A 434 -8.97 3.49 -6.16
C VAL A 434 -8.67 2.33 -7.09
N GLU A 435 -8.24 2.64 -8.31
CA GLU A 435 -7.60 1.68 -9.20
C GLU A 435 -6.09 1.81 -9.04
N ALA A 436 -5.35 0.69 -9.11
CA ALA A 436 -3.89 0.75 -9.10
C ALA A 436 -3.37 1.51 -10.33
N MET A 437 -2.37 2.37 -10.14
CA MET A 437 -1.77 3.13 -11.23
C MET A 437 -1.03 2.19 -12.20
N GLY A 438 -1.18 2.42 -13.51
CA GLY A 438 -0.59 1.57 -14.55
C GLY A 438 -1.43 0.32 -14.90
N GLY A 439 -2.61 0.16 -14.30
CA GLY A 439 -3.58 -0.90 -14.60
C GLY A 439 -3.53 -2.11 -13.66
N TRP A 440 -4.64 -2.83 -13.59
CA TRP A 440 -4.82 -3.99 -12.72
C TRP A 440 -4.38 -5.31 -13.37
N GLU A 441 -3.60 -6.11 -12.64
CA GLU A 441 -3.33 -7.50 -13.01
C GLU A 441 -4.15 -8.46 -12.18
N ARG A 442 -4.73 -9.45 -12.86
CA ARG A 442 -5.70 -10.34 -12.21
C ARG A 442 -5.04 -11.19 -11.14
N LEU A 443 -5.68 -11.25 -9.98
CA LEU A 443 -5.27 -12.12 -8.89
C LEU A 443 -5.42 -13.59 -9.32
N ARG A 444 -4.41 -14.43 -9.06
CA ARG A 444 -4.50 -15.86 -9.37
C ARG A 444 -5.44 -16.59 -8.41
N ASN A 445 -6.47 -17.23 -8.95
CA ASN A 445 -7.35 -18.10 -8.17
C ASN A 445 -6.64 -19.30 -7.51
N SER A 446 -5.49 -19.73 -8.05
CA SER A 446 -4.68 -20.80 -7.45
C SER A 446 -3.90 -20.36 -6.21
N GLY A 447 -3.90 -19.07 -5.88
CA GLY A 447 -3.15 -18.49 -4.78
C GLY A 447 -1.85 -17.79 -5.18
N ALA A 448 -1.42 -16.92 -4.26
CA ALA A 448 -0.17 -16.18 -4.30
C ALA A 448 0.10 -15.43 -2.99
N THR A 449 1.28 -14.80 -2.92
CA THR A 449 1.60 -13.81 -1.89
C THR A 449 1.50 -12.39 -2.45
N ILE A 450 0.92 -11.49 -1.66
CA ILE A 450 0.83 -10.04 -1.89
C ILE A 450 1.68 -9.34 -0.85
N TRP A 451 2.54 -8.43 -1.28
CA TRP A 451 3.31 -7.55 -0.39
C TRP A 451 2.85 -6.11 -0.58
N LEU A 452 2.52 -5.45 0.53
CA LEU A 452 2.43 -4.00 0.61
C LEU A 452 3.83 -3.44 0.81
N LEU A 453 4.16 -2.41 0.05
CA LEU A 453 5.45 -1.74 0.03
C LEU A 453 5.26 -0.26 0.37
N ASP A 454 6.21 0.32 1.11
CA ASP A 454 6.27 1.77 1.29
C ASP A 454 6.85 2.50 0.06
N ALA A 455 6.97 3.82 0.15
CA ALA A 455 7.45 4.68 -0.94
C ALA A 455 8.89 4.38 -1.38
N VAL A 456 9.71 3.77 -0.53
CA VAL A 456 11.09 3.37 -0.85
C VAL A 456 11.19 1.90 -1.23
N GLY A 457 10.06 1.21 -1.34
CA GLY A 457 9.99 -0.19 -1.74
C GLY A 457 10.25 -1.20 -0.62
N LYS A 458 10.33 -0.77 0.64
CA LYS A 458 10.47 -1.69 1.79
C LYS A 458 9.14 -2.43 2.00
N PRO A 459 9.17 -3.78 2.15
CA PRO A 459 7.98 -4.53 2.56
C PRO A 459 7.47 -4.09 3.92
N VAL A 460 6.20 -3.72 3.95
CA VAL A 460 5.45 -3.28 5.14
C VAL A 460 4.62 -4.44 5.70
N HIS A 461 3.89 -5.14 4.83
CA HIS A 461 3.02 -6.23 5.22
C HIS A 461 2.88 -7.26 4.09
N GLY A 462 2.86 -8.55 4.42
CA GLY A 462 2.67 -9.65 3.48
C GLY A 462 1.38 -10.42 3.76
N ALA A 463 0.69 -10.85 2.71
CA ALA A 463 -0.51 -11.66 2.80
C ALA A 463 -0.44 -12.80 1.78
N GLU A 464 -0.50 -14.04 2.26
CA GLU A 464 -0.63 -15.22 1.43
C GLU A 464 -2.09 -15.62 1.34
N TYR A 465 -2.55 -15.92 0.12
CA TYR A 465 -3.88 -16.44 -0.14
C TYR A 465 -3.78 -17.61 -1.10
N ASP A 466 -4.68 -18.57 -0.97
CA ASP A 466 -4.80 -19.73 -1.85
C ASP A 466 -6.24 -20.23 -1.96
N GLU A 467 -6.45 -21.25 -2.80
CA GLU A 467 -7.76 -21.87 -2.97
C GLU A 467 -8.29 -22.51 -1.67
N ALA A 468 -7.40 -22.95 -0.77
CA ALA A 468 -7.80 -23.51 0.53
C ALA A 468 -8.29 -22.43 1.50
N SER A 469 -7.73 -21.23 1.42
CA SER A 469 -8.10 -20.05 2.21
C SER A 469 -9.46 -19.47 1.81
N ASN A 470 -9.96 -19.79 0.61
CA ASN A 470 -11.29 -19.43 0.16
C ASN A 470 -11.81 -20.37 -0.95
N PRO A 471 -12.61 -21.39 -0.59
CA PRO A 471 -13.10 -22.37 -1.56
C PRO A 471 -14.29 -21.87 -2.42
N ASP A 472 -14.93 -20.75 -2.07
CA ASP A 472 -16.19 -20.32 -2.68
C ASP A 472 -16.04 -19.05 -3.53
N PRO A 473 -16.40 -19.07 -4.83
CA PRO A 473 -16.42 -17.87 -5.65
C PRO A 473 -17.37 -16.79 -5.08
N GLY A 474 -16.87 -15.56 -4.97
CA GLY A 474 -17.61 -14.41 -4.45
C GLY A 474 -17.42 -14.13 -2.97
N ARG A 475 -16.52 -14.85 -2.31
CA ARG A 475 -16.15 -14.61 -0.92
C ARG A 475 -14.71 -14.08 -0.88
N SER A 476 -14.39 -13.16 0.01
CA SER A 476 -13.04 -12.66 0.25
C SER A 476 -12.33 -13.50 1.31
N VAL A 477 -11.01 -13.33 1.40
CA VAL A 477 -10.21 -13.77 2.54
C VAL A 477 -9.98 -12.55 3.45
N GLU A 478 -10.31 -12.69 4.71
CA GLU A 478 -10.23 -11.65 5.72
C GLU A 478 -9.12 -11.95 6.74
N LEU A 479 -8.36 -10.92 7.10
CA LEU A 479 -7.45 -10.95 8.25
C LEU A 479 -8.29 -10.96 9.53
N VAL A 480 -8.09 -11.94 10.40
CA VAL A 480 -8.87 -12.11 11.64
C VAL A 480 -8.59 -10.96 12.59
N ASN A 481 -7.33 -10.62 12.80
CA ASN A 481 -6.97 -9.51 13.65
C ASN A 481 -5.60 -8.96 13.20
N PRO A 482 -5.50 -7.66 12.90
CA PRO A 482 -4.25 -7.03 12.45
C PRO A 482 -3.14 -6.97 13.51
N ASP A 483 -3.45 -7.34 14.75
CA ASP A 483 -2.50 -7.45 15.85
C ASP A 483 -2.09 -8.90 16.16
N PHE A 484 -2.61 -9.88 15.43
CA PHE A 484 -2.17 -11.27 15.59
C PHE A 484 -0.89 -11.53 14.82
N ASP A 485 0.02 -12.22 15.49
CA ASP A 485 1.30 -12.65 14.97
C ASP A 485 1.53 -14.13 15.33
N PRO A 486 1.65 -15.05 14.37
CA PRO A 486 1.53 -14.80 12.93
C PRO A 486 0.11 -14.36 12.53
N PRO A 487 -0.04 -13.65 11.39
CA PRO A 487 -1.34 -13.21 10.90
C PRO A 487 -2.23 -14.42 10.58
N VAL A 488 -3.50 -14.32 10.97
CA VAL A 488 -4.47 -15.38 10.79
C VAL A 488 -5.49 -14.95 9.75
N TRP A 489 -5.64 -15.73 8.70
CA TRP A 489 -6.52 -15.46 7.58
C TRP A 489 -7.60 -16.53 7.47
N GLY A 490 -8.77 -16.14 6.98
CA GLY A 490 -9.83 -17.08 6.65
C GLY A 490 -10.86 -16.52 5.69
N PRO A 491 -11.75 -17.35 5.14
CA PRO A 491 -12.80 -16.89 4.26
C PRO A 491 -13.81 -16.04 5.03
N SER A 492 -14.22 -14.91 4.46
CA SER A 492 -15.20 -13.99 5.06
C SER A 492 -16.44 -14.73 5.56
N ALA A 493 -16.91 -14.42 6.76
CA ALA A 493 -18.20 -14.93 7.27
C ALA A 493 -19.39 -14.05 6.87
N ASP A 494 -19.16 -12.94 6.15
CA ASP A 494 -20.22 -12.03 5.74
C ASP A 494 -21.09 -12.64 4.64
N THR A 495 -22.40 -12.37 4.72
CA THR A 495 -23.38 -12.86 3.74
C THR A 495 -23.24 -12.19 2.36
N GLY A 496 -22.65 -10.99 2.30
CA GLY A 496 -22.29 -10.26 1.08
C GLY A 496 -20.98 -10.71 0.45
N GLY A 497 -20.29 -11.66 1.08
CA GLY A 497 -19.04 -12.22 0.57
C GLY A 497 -17.79 -11.41 0.93
N GLY A 498 -17.91 -10.33 1.70
CA GLY A 498 -16.78 -9.56 2.19
C GLY A 498 -17.23 -8.36 3.02
N THR A 499 -16.27 -7.67 3.63
CA THR A 499 -16.51 -6.56 4.56
C THR A 499 -15.82 -5.25 4.19
N PRO A 500 -15.78 -4.84 2.91
CA PRO A 500 -15.02 -3.66 2.53
C PRO A 500 -15.51 -2.40 3.26
N GLY A 501 -14.56 -1.64 3.78
CA GLY A 501 -14.70 -0.38 4.50
C GLY A 501 -15.13 -0.54 5.96
N ARG A 502 -15.14 -1.76 6.50
CA ARG A 502 -15.63 -2.06 7.85
C ARG A 502 -14.79 -3.15 8.50
N ARG A 503 -15.03 -3.38 9.79
CA ARG A 503 -14.37 -4.46 10.54
C ARG A 503 -14.73 -5.83 9.94
N ASN A 504 -13.69 -6.63 9.71
CA ASN A 504 -13.80 -8.00 9.22
C ASN A 504 -14.80 -8.85 10.01
N ALA A 505 -15.60 -9.64 9.30
CA ALA A 505 -16.58 -10.54 9.89
C ALA A 505 -15.92 -11.62 10.75
N LEU A 506 -14.67 -11.97 10.44
CA LEU A 506 -13.88 -12.89 11.25
C LEU A 506 -13.27 -12.27 12.52
N TYR A 507 -13.42 -10.96 12.75
CA TYR A 507 -12.67 -10.28 13.81
C TYR A 507 -12.93 -10.84 15.21
N VAL A 508 -11.84 -11.22 15.88
CA VAL A 508 -11.84 -11.57 17.31
C VAL A 508 -10.64 -10.92 18.01
N SER A 509 -10.84 -10.43 19.24
CA SER A 509 -9.77 -9.77 20.01
C SER A 509 -8.74 -10.75 20.57
N ARG A 510 -9.09 -12.04 20.66
CA ARG A 510 -8.20 -13.15 21.05
C ARG A 510 -8.75 -14.44 20.47
N ILE A 511 -7.88 -15.38 20.12
CA ILE A 511 -8.25 -16.76 19.82
C ILE A 511 -8.28 -17.53 21.15
N PRO A 512 -9.44 -18.00 21.66
CA PRO A 512 -9.51 -18.81 22.87
C PRO A 512 -8.66 -20.08 22.77
N ASP A 513 -8.12 -20.54 23.90
CA ASP A 513 -7.17 -21.66 23.92
C ASP A 513 -7.79 -23.05 23.65
N GLY A 514 -9.12 -23.16 23.56
CA GLY A 514 -9.79 -24.42 23.31
C GLY A 514 -11.24 -24.29 22.85
N VAL A 515 -11.72 -25.40 22.29
CA VAL A 515 -13.13 -25.59 21.92
C VAL A 515 -13.95 -25.82 23.20
N SER A 516 -15.09 -25.16 23.32
CA SER A 516 -16.04 -25.44 24.41
C SER A 516 -17.26 -26.18 23.89
N VAL A 517 -17.67 -27.21 24.63
CA VAL A 517 -18.79 -28.08 24.23
C VAL A 517 -19.77 -28.17 25.39
N HIS A 518 -21.03 -27.88 25.08
CA HIS A 518 -22.15 -27.97 25.99
C HIS A 518 -23.14 -29.03 25.51
N PHE A 519 -23.60 -29.87 26.43
CA PHE A 519 -24.62 -30.88 26.17
C PHE A 519 -25.92 -30.50 26.86
N SER A 520 -27.04 -30.61 26.15
CA SER A 520 -28.36 -30.75 26.77
C SER A 520 -28.80 -32.19 26.64
N ASN A 521 -29.44 -32.71 27.69
CA ASN A 521 -29.83 -34.11 27.84
C ASN A 521 -28.58 -34.99 27.81
N ASN A 522 -27.80 -34.97 28.90
CA ASN A 522 -26.67 -35.88 29.10
C ASN A 522 -26.65 -36.29 30.59
N PRO A 523 -26.95 -37.55 30.92
CA PRO A 523 -27.25 -38.68 30.02
C PRO A 523 -28.55 -38.50 29.20
N PHE A 524 -28.69 -39.27 28.12
CA PHE A 524 -29.90 -39.32 27.26
C PHE A 524 -30.30 -40.78 26.95
N SER A 525 -31.57 -41.03 26.61
CA SER A 525 -32.15 -42.38 26.41
C SER A 525 -32.80 -42.49 25.02
N PRO A 526 -32.10 -42.97 23.99
CA PRO A 526 -32.65 -43.11 22.63
C PRO A 526 -33.53 -44.36 22.49
N ASP A 527 -34.74 -44.33 23.06
CA ASP A 527 -35.67 -45.47 23.08
C ASP A 527 -36.99 -45.26 22.33
N GLY A 528 -37.17 -44.07 21.76
CA GLY A 528 -38.28 -43.69 20.89
C GLY A 528 -39.54 -43.29 21.64
N ASP A 529 -39.46 -42.94 22.93
CA ASP A 529 -40.59 -42.48 23.73
C ASP A 529 -40.89 -40.97 23.61
N ASN A 530 -40.08 -40.25 22.82
CA ASN A 530 -40.07 -38.80 22.62
C ASN A 530 -39.58 -37.99 23.84
N PHE A 531 -38.89 -38.62 24.79
CA PHE A 531 -38.30 -38.00 25.97
C PHE A 531 -36.81 -38.30 26.05
N GLU A 532 -35.97 -37.25 25.99
CA GLU A 532 -34.50 -37.38 26.05
C GLU A 532 -33.89 -38.37 25.03
N ASP A 533 -34.53 -38.55 23.86
CA ASP A 533 -34.06 -39.46 22.80
C ASP A 533 -32.78 -39.00 22.09
N VAL A 534 -32.51 -37.70 22.16
CA VAL A 534 -31.36 -37.08 21.50
C VAL A 534 -30.62 -36.21 22.49
N CYS A 535 -29.30 -36.26 22.38
CA CYS A 535 -28.40 -35.33 23.03
C CYS A 535 -28.20 -34.13 22.12
N LEU A 536 -28.53 -32.93 22.58
CA LEU A 536 -28.23 -31.70 21.86
C LEU A 536 -26.81 -31.25 22.22
N VAL A 537 -25.97 -31.07 21.21
CA VAL A 537 -24.58 -30.66 21.35
C VAL A 537 -24.43 -29.24 20.80
N THR A 538 -23.95 -28.33 21.65
CA THR A 538 -23.54 -26.98 21.25
C THR A 538 -22.01 -26.91 21.33
N ILE A 539 -21.38 -26.55 20.24
CA ILE A 539 -19.93 -26.34 20.14
C ILE A 539 -19.69 -24.85 19.93
N ASP A 540 -18.92 -24.22 20.81
CA ASP A 540 -18.37 -22.89 20.59
C ASP A 540 -16.89 -23.02 20.24
N LEU A 541 -16.56 -22.59 19.03
CA LEU A 541 -15.23 -22.65 18.44
C LEU A 541 -14.41 -21.41 18.80
N PRO A 542 -13.10 -21.56 18.98
CA PRO A 542 -12.20 -20.44 19.24
C PRO A 542 -12.00 -19.52 18.02
N ALA A 543 -12.20 -20.03 16.80
CA ALA A 543 -12.18 -19.21 15.59
C ALA A 543 -13.40 -19.51 14.70
N PRO A 544 -13.93 -18.53 13.96
CA PRO A 544 -15.06 -18.73 13.06
C PRO A 544 -14.74 -19.53 11.79
N HIS A 545 -13.45 -19.76 11.48
CA HIS A 545 -12.98 -20.52 10.33
C HIS A 545 -12.04 -21.65 10.76
N GLY A 546 -11.84 -22.64 9.89
CA GLY A 546 -11.03 -23.84 10.15
C GLY A 546 -11.81 -25.13 9.88
N ILE A 547 -11.13 -26.27 9.91
CA ILE A 547 -11.76 -27.58 9.70
C ILE A 547 -12.21 -28.11 11.06
N LEU A 548 -13.52 -28.26 11.25
CA LEU A 548 -14.09 -28.85 12.46
C LEU A 548 -14.37 -30.33 12.24
N HIS A 549 -13.78 -31.17 13.09
CA HIS A 549 -14.14 -32.57 13.23
C HIS A 549 -14.78 -32.82 14.59
N ALA A 550 -15.99 -33.37 14.58
CA ALA A 550 -16.65 -33.88 15.78
C ALA A 550 -16.88 -35.39 15.60
N MET A 551 -16.23 -36.21 16.42
CA MET A 551 -16.20 -37.67 16.29
C MET A 551 -16.56 -38.35 17.61
N VAL A 552 -17.28 -39.47 17.54
CA VAL A 552 -17.63 -40.30 18.69
C VAL A 552 -16.72 -41.52 18.74
N PHE A 553 -16.21 -41.80 19.93
CA PHE A 553 -15.43 -42.98 20.26
C PHE A 553 -16.05 -43.72 21.44
N ASP A 554 -15.79 -45.02 21.55
CA ASP A 554 -16.02 -45.74 22.81
C ASP A 554 -14.94 -45.41 23.85
N ILE A 555 -15.14 -45.86 25.10
CA ILE A 555 -14.18 -45.65 26.19
C ILE A 555 -12.81 -46.35 25.97
N GLN A 556 -12.72 -47.28 25.02
CA GLN A 556 -11.45 -47.89 24.61
C GLN A 556 -10.76 -47.09 23.50
N GLY A 557 -11.33 -45.97 23.05
CA GLY A 557 -10.79 -45.11 22.00
C GLY A 557 -11.02 -45.65 20.59
N ARG A 558 -11.95 -46.58 20.37
CA ARG A 558 -12.31 -47.06 19.03
C ARG A 558 -13.32 -46.09 18.41
N PHE A 559 -13.06 -45.69 17.16
CA PHE A 559 -13.94 -44.82 16.39
C PHE A 559 -15.31 -45.46 16.14
N LEU A 560 -16.37 -44.67 16.32
CA LEU A 560 -17.75 -45.09 16.12
C LEU A 560 -18.47 -44.24 15.08
N ARG A 561 -18.28 -42.92 15.06
CA ARG A 561 -19.04 -42.04 14.16
C ARG A 561 -18.40 -40.69 13.97
N THR A 562 -18.54 -40.11 12.78
CA THR A 562 -18.30 -38.68 12.54
C THR A 562 -19.65 -37.97 12.55
N LEU A 563 -19.75 -36.91 13.34
CA LEU A 563 -20.94 -36.07 13.50
C LEU A 563 -20.82 -34.76 12.71
N ILE A 564 -19.62 -34.18 12.68
CA ILE A 564 -19.28 -33.01 11.86
C ILE A 564 -17.94 -33.28 11.17
N ASP A 565 -17.88 -32.96 9.89
CA ASP A 565 -16.67 -32.95 9.05
C ASP A 565 -16.81 -31.82 8.02
N GLN A 566 -16.55 -30.59 8.45
CA GLN A 566 -16.89 -29.38 7.69
C GLN A 566 -15.84 -28.26 7.84
N THR A 567 -15.65 -27.49 6.77
CA THR A 567 -14.98 -26.18 6.80
C THR A 567 -15.94 -25.16 7.42
N THR A 568 -15.55 -24.57 8.54
CA THR A 568 -16.44 -23.74 9.37
C THR A 568 -16.44 -22.27 8.95
N VAL A 569 -17.59 -21.60 9.18
CA VAL A 569 -17.83 -20.16 8.91
C VAL A 569 -18.57 -19.47 10.06
N ALA A 570 -18.92 -20.21 11.13
CA ALA A 570 -19.59 -19.68 12.32
C ALA A 570 -18.91 -20.17 13.59
N SER A 571 -18.75 -19.29 14.58
CA SER A 571 -18.10 -19.63 15.86
C SER A 571 -18.96 -20.51 16.77
N ARG A 572 -20.23 -20.74 16.45
CA ARG A 572 -21.15 -21.60 17.22
C ARG A 572 -21.88 -22.59 16.32
N HIS A 573 -21.82 -23.87 16.69
CA HIS A 573 -22.51 -24.97 16.02
C HIS A 573 -23.48 -25.67 16.97
N VAL A 574 -24.66 -26.02 16.48
CA VAL A 574 -25.68 -26.74 17.23
C VAL A 574 -26.18 -27.92 16.41
N PHE A 575 -26.08 -29.13 16.96
CA PHE A 575 -26.58 -30.35 16.32
C PHE A 575 -27.03 -31.37 17.36
N THR A 576 -27.71 -32.43 16.92
CA THR A 576 -28.18 -33.52 17.79
C THR A 576 -27.45 -34.83 17.51
N TRP A 577 -27.21 -35.62 18.54
CA TRP A 577 -26.79 -37.02 18.43
C TRP A 577 -27.85 -37.95 19.03
N ASP A 578 -28.22 -38.96 18.27
CA ASP A 578 -29.27 -39.95 18.55
C ASP A 578 -28.73 -41.26 19.15
N GLY A 579 -27.45 -41.29 19.53
CA GLY A 579 -26.84 -42.48 20.11
C GLY A 579 -26.58 -43.61 19.09
N THR A 580 -26.57 -43.30 17.79
CA THR A 580 -26.27 -44.30 16.74
C THR A 580 -24.83 -44.20 16.22
N ASP A 581 -24.30 -45.33 15.71
CA ASP A 581 -22.99 -45.44 15.05
C ASP A 581 -23.01 -44.90 13.60
N GLN A 582 -21.88 -44.98 12.88
CA GLN A 582 -21.77 -44.48 11.51
C GLN A 582 -22.69 -45.17 10.49
N HIS A 583 -23.29 -46.30 10.86
CA HIS A 583 -24.25 -47.04 10.04
C HIS A 583 -25.70 -46.85 10.51
N GLY A 584 -25.95 -45.95 11.47
CA GLY A 584 -27.27 -45.69 12.03
C GLY A 584 -27.76 -46.78 13.00
N ARG A 585 -26.87 -47.63 13.52
CA ARG A 585 -27.24 -48.66 14.50
C ARG A 585 -27.12 -48.08 15.91
N GLY A 586 -28.13 -48.31 16.75
CA GLY A 586 -28.12 -47.88 18.15
C GLY A 586 -26.95 -48.48 18.92
N LEU A 587 -26.29 -47.63 19.71
CA LEU A 587 -25.18 -48.02 20.57
C LEU A 587 -25.71 -48.50 21.94
N PRO A 588 -25.00 -49.44 22.61
CA PRO A 588 -25.36 -49.87 23.95
C PRO A 588 -25.39 -48.73 24.98
N ALA A 589 -26.14 -48.91 26.06
CA ALA A 589 -26.06 -48.00 27.20
C ALA A 589 -24.63 -47.98 27.78
N GLY A 590 -24.12 -46.79 28.05
CA GLY A 590 -22.77 -46.60 28.56
C GLY A 590 -22.16 -45.24 28.23
N PRO A 591 -20.95 -44.99 28.76
CA PRO A 591 -20.17 -43.80 28.44
C PRO A 591 -19.55 -43.88 27.03
N TYR A 592 -19.50 -42.73 26.37
CA TYR A 592 -18.85 -42.49 25.08
C TYR A 592 -18.05 -41.18 25.14
N ILE A 593 -17.06 -41.07 24.26
CA ILE A 593 -16.21 -39.89 24.16
C ILE A 593 -16.61 -39.14 22.89
N LEU A 594 -17.11 -37.92 23.05
CA LEU A 594 -17.14 -36.95 21.96
C LEU A 594 -15.78 -36.27 21.90
N TYR A 595 -15.06 -36.48 20.80
CA TYR A 595 -13.84 -35.78 20.46
C TYR A 595 -14.17 -34.66 19.49
N VAL A 596 -13.77 -33.43 19.81
CA VAL A 596 -13.99 -32.28 18.96
C VAL A 596 -12.66 -31.59 18.73
N GLU A 597 -12.29 -31.40 17.47
CA GLU A 597 -11.10 -30.63 17.09
C GLU A 597 -11.43 -29.62 16.00
N GLN A 598 -10.84 -28.44 16.10
CA GLN A 598 -10.75 -27.46 15.03
C GLN A 598 -9.30 -27.35 14.63
N MET A 599 -9.01 -27.64 13.36
CA MET A 599 -7.73 -27.34 12.74
C MET A 599 -7.81 -25.95 12.12
N LEU A 600 -6.84 -25.09 12.45
CA LEU A 600 -6.60 -23.82 11.79
C LEU A 600 -5.41 -24.01 10.85
N PRO A 601 -5.63 -24.25 9.53
CA PRO A 601 -4.55 -24.59 8.61
C PRO A 601 -3.46 -23.52 8.55
N THR A 602 -3.86 -22.25 8.65
CA THR A 602 -2.97 -21.08 8.63
C THR A 602 -2.04 -20.99 9.83
N LEU A 603 -2.39 -21.64 10.95
CA LEU A 603 -1.58 -21.61 12.18
C LEU A 603 -0.90 -22.95 12.47
N ASP A 604 -1.12 -23.98 11.65
CA ASP A 604 -0.83 -25.39 11.97
C ASP A 604 -1.28 -25.75 13.41
N ARG A 605 -2.35 -25.11 13.87
CA ARG A 605 -2.82 -25.17 15.26
C ARG A 605 -4.08 -26.01 15.33
N LEU A 606 -3.96 -27.09 16.08
CA LEU A 606 -5.08 -27.93 16.47
C LEU A 606 -5.64 -27.47 17.83
N THR A 607 -6.87 -26.99 17.84
CA THR A 607 -7.64 -26.73 19.07
C THR A 607 -8.62 -27.89 19.30
N ALA A 608 -8.44 -28.74 20.33
CA ALA A 608 -9.10 -30.06 20.44
C ALA A 608 -9.49 -30.46 21.88
N SER A 609 -10.63 -31.14 22.06
CA SER A 609 -11.28 -31.41 23.34
C SER A 609 -11.93 -32.81 23.37
N LYS A 610 -12.01 -33.40 24.57
CA LYS A 610 -12.64 -34.71 24.82
C LYS A 610 -13.71 -34.55 25.89
N HIS A 611 -14.93 -34.93 25.56
CA HIS A 611 -16.08 -34.79 26.44
C HIS A 611 -16.80 -36.12 26.63
N LEU A 612 -17.25 -36.37 27.85
CA LEU A 612 -18.02 -37.56 28.19
C LEU A 612 -19.50 -37.34 27.85
N VAL A 613 -20.07 -38.20 27.02
CA VAL A 613 -21.51 -38.27 26.75
C VAL A 613 -22.01 -39.66 27.11
N VAL A 614 -23.16 -39.76 27.76
CA VAL A 614 -23.66 -41.01 28.33
C VAL A 614 -25.00 -41.38 27.71
N ILE A 615 -25.08 -42.59 27.15
CA ILE A 615 -26.34 -43.22 26.76
C ILE A 615 -26.86 -43.96 27.99
N ALA A 616 -28.00 -43.55 28.52
CA ALA A 616 -28.71 -44.25 29.57
C ALA A 616 -29.40 -45.50 29.01
N ALA A 617 -29.55 -46.51 29.86
CA ALA A 617 -30.49 -47.58 29.57
C ALA A 617 -31.90 -47.04 29.81
N SER A 618 -32.86 -47.44 28.96
CA SER A 618 -34.28 -47.20 29.21
C SER A 618 -34.65 -47.66 30.63
N PRO A 619 -35.42 -46.86 31.39
CA PRO A 619 -35.90 -47.20 32.72
C PRO A 619 -36.65 -48.54 32.82
#